data_AF-A0AAN8ITL4-F1
#
_entry.id   AF-A0AAN8ITL4-F1
#
_cell.length_a   1.000
_cell.length_b   1.000
_cell.length_c   1.000
_cell.angle_alpha   90.00
_cell.angle_beta   90.00
_cell.angle_gamma   90.00
#
_symmetry.space_group_name_H-M   'P 1'
#
loop_
_entity.id
_entity.type
_entity.pdbx_description
1 polymer ?
#
loop_
_entity_poly.entity_id
_entity_poly.type
_entity_poly.pdbx_seq_one_letter_code
_entity_poly.pdbx_strand_id
1 'polypeptide(L)'
;MKDWVNTMRDGPSPTFPGRAGLKYLASANYVACTSRMIFHIDLDCFFVSVALRDRPDLIAKPVAITHSKGVSAGFSELASVSYAARECGLHNGMFVRDALKLCPNLICLPYLFDDYRTISKAIYTIVARYTLEIRAVSCDEMYVDCTKLFDETPTSATANSVRYLFSLTYLSARLYSGKGGSTLIARLATRYAKPDGVRYVPTGEASAFIANEKVKNLPGLGYHTYEKLVNEFGVMDRCSDLQAVPQSELERLLGKKIGEQLYKLCRGLDDGKNFIASSNRKSVSCDINYGIRFTKIRSADAPAETEKYLGHGKCDTQNKTAALDHPTGCAQVITMVVLKLFTKLSPVIEDIRGIGVQCGKLALVTDVGYSVTSEAISRMFNIRTKKKEETDQVTDALSEEQQQLPLAHSILPPSFFGESNKTKISQELLKYLCNEPQEDAVGVITDFLYYLLRDGCLKTLISTCLTLHRKLYSSKTDHGWLFALSFLFDSIDDRCRVMYGAPMIRPAIESNQEL
;
A
#
# COMPACT_ATOMS: atom_id res chain seq x y z
N MET A 1 0.13 3.38 -4.81
CA MET A 1 1.13 3.88 -3.86
C MET A 1 2.26 4.63 -4.54
N LYS A 2 2.97 4.08 -5.54
CA LYS A 2 3.98 4.84 -6.30
C LYS A 2 3.46 6.19 -6.83
N ASP A 3 2.35 6.15 -7.59
CA ASP A 3 1.73 7.36 -8.12
C ASP A 3 1.21 8.28 -7.01
N TRP A 4 0.64 7.71 -5.93
CA TRP A 4 0.18 8.47 -4.75
C TRP A 4 1.29 9.30 -4.10
N VAL A 5 2.48 8.70 -3.92
CA VAL A 5 3.64 9.40 -3.38
C VAL A 5 4.14 10.49 -4.33
N ASN A 6 4.13 10.25 -5.64
CA ASN A 6 4.48 11.27 -6.62
C ASN A 6 3.48 12.44 -6.60
N THR A 7 2.18 12.18 -6.54
CA THR A 7 1.15 13.22 -6.40
C THR A 7 1.36 14.07 -5.16
N MET A 8 1.74 13.47 -4.02
CA MET A 8 2.06 14.23 -2.80
C MET A 8 3.31 15.12 -2.97
N ARG A 9 4.28 14.70 -3.78
CA ARG A 9 5.50 15.48 -4.07
C ARG A 9 5.30 16.61 -5.06
N ASP A 10 4.47 16.37 -6.07
CA ASP A 10 4.19 17.32 -7.14
C ASP A 10 3.17 18.40 -6.69
N GLY A 11 2.60 18.25 -5.49
CA GLY A 11 1.69 19.22 -4.88
C GLY A 11 2.37 20.53 -4.43
N PRO A 12 1.59 21.49 -3.90
CA PRO A 12 2.12 22.73 -3.33
C PRO A 12 3.11 22.44 -2.18
N SER A 13 3.96 23.42 -1.86
CA SER A 13 5.04 23.31 -0.86
C SER A 13 4.65 22.43 0.32
N PRO A 14 5.33 21.29 0.52
CA PRO A 14 4.86 20.28 1.45
C PRO A 14 4.95 20.79 2.88
N THR A 15 3.83 20.76 3.59
CA THR A 15 3.80 20.97 5.03
C THR A 15 3.94 19.62 5.73
N PHE A 16 4.71 19.58 6.81
CA PHE A 16 5.00 18.35 7.56
C PHE A 16 4.44 18.44 8.98
N PRO A 17 3.12 18.33 9.17
CA PRO A 17 2.49 18.50 10.48
C PRO A 17 3.00 17.48 11.52
N GLY A 18 3.47 16.31 11.08
CA GLY A 18 4.06 15.31 11.97
C GLY A 18 5.35 15.78 12.64
N ARG A 19 6.09 16.71 12.02
CA ARG A 19 7.36 17.22 12.58
C ARG A 19 7.16 18.08 13.83
N ALA A 20 6.00 18.71 14.00
CA ALA A 20 5.73 19.53 15.18
C ALA A 20 5.87 18.72 16.48
N GLY A 21 5.40 17.46 16.46
CA GLY A 21 5.51 16.55 17.60
C GLY A 21 6.94 16.06 17.89
N LEU A 22 7.86 16.15 16.93
CA LEU A 22 9.26 15.72 17.12
C LEU A 22 10.06 16.70 17.96
N LYS A 23 9.64 17.97 18.05
CA LYS A 23 10.31 18.99 18.88
C LYS A 23 10.37 18.59 20.36
N TYR A 24 9.40 17.83 20.84
CA TYR A 24 9.34 17.36 22.23
C TYR A 24 10.30 16.20 22.53
N LEU A 25 10.84 15.55 21.49
CA LEU A 25 11.90 14.55 21.62
C LEU A 25 13.30 15.17 21.50
N ALA A 26 13.39 16.50 21.41
CA ALA A 26 14.67 17.16 21.25
C ALA A 26 15.55 16.89 22.47
N SER A 27 16.82 16.54 22.22
CA SER A 27 17.79 16.27 23.28
C SER A 27 18.82 17.39 23.32
N ALA A 28 19.15 17.87 24.51
CA ALA A 28 20.21 18.87 24.71
C ALA A 28 21.61 18.38 24.27
N ASN A 29 21.80 17.05 24.14
CA ASN A 29 23.05 16.42 23.69
C ASN A 29 22.99 16.02 22.20
N TYR A 30 22.30 16.80 21.37
CA TYR A 30 22.15 16.51 19.95
C TYR A 30 23.50 16.51 19.22
N VAL A 31 23.80 15.38 18.57
CA VAL A 31 24.89 15.28 17.60
C VAL A 31 24.25 15.18 16.22
N ALA A 32 24.60 16.12 15.34
CA ALA A 32 24.09 16.15 13.98
C ALA A 32 24.38 14.83 13.25
N CYS A 33 23.39 14.33 12.50
CA CYS A 33 23.53 13.08 11.80
C CYS A 33 24.41 13.26 10.56
N THR A 34 25.68 12.84 10.64
CA THR A 34 26.61 12.92 9.50
C THR A 34 26.46 11.76 8.51
N SER A 35 25.46 10.88 8.71
CA SER A 35 25.30 9.63 7.96
C SER A 35 23.87 9.46 7.48
N ARG A 36 23.72 8.87 6.29
CA ARG A 36 22.41 8.64 5.69
C ARG A 36 21.57 7.67 6.53
N MET A 37 20.31 8.04 6.77
CA MET A 37 19.38 7.26 7.60
C MET A 37 18.19 6.76 6.80
N ILE A 38 18.21 5.46 6.50
CA ILE A 38 17.17 4.79 5.73
C ILE A 38 16.34 3.91 6.63
N PHE A 39 15.03 4.10 6.54
CA PHE A 39 14.03 3.25 7.17
C PHE A 39 13.44 2.31 6.14
N HIS A 40 13.21 1.08 6.57
CA HIS A 40 12.39 0.14 5.85
C HIS A 40 11.20 -0.23 6.72
N ILE A 41 10.02 0.16 6.25
CA ILE A 41 8.73 -0.02 6.91
C ILE A 41 8.02 -1.14 6.16
N ASP A 42 7.64 -2.19 6.87
CA ASP A 42 6.99 -3.37 6.29
C ASP A 42 6.01 -3.93 7.32
N LEU A 43 4.72 -3.83 6.98
CA LEU A 43 3.67 -4.21 7.90
C LEU A 43 3.65 -5.71 8.17
N ASP A 44 3.36 -6.04 9.43
CA ASP A 44 3.23 -7.41 9.86
C ASP A 44 1.95 -8.05 9.33
N CYS A 45 2.13 -9.22 8.71
CA CYS A 45 1.07 -10.06 8.13
C CYS A 45 -0.12 -9.27 7.55
N PHE A 46 0.15 -8.23 6.76
CA PHE A 46 -0.75 -7.10 6.45
C PHE A 46 -2.23 -7.48 6.29
N PHE A 47 -2.57 -8.41 5.40
CA PHE A 47 -3.98 -8.75 5.16
C PHE A 47 -4.68 -9.38 6.38
N VAL A 48 -3.95 -10.15 7.18
CA VAL A 48 -4.47 -10.70 8.45
C VAL A 48 -4.67 -9.56 9.43
N SER A 49 -3.67 -8.70 9.62
CA SER A 49 -3.75 -7.58 10.57
C SER A 49 -4.93 -6.65 10.28
N VAL A 50 -5.21 -6.39 9.00
CA VAL A 50 -6.40 -5.64 8.57
C VAL A 50 -7.69 -6.40 8.91
N ALA A 51 -7.76 -7.70 8.61
CA ALA A 51 -8.95 -8.51 8.89
C ALA A 51 -9.22 -8.71 10.39
N LEU A 52 -8.18 -8.61 11.23
CA LEU A 52 -8.29 -8.76 12.68
C LEU A 52 -8.66 -7.47 13.41
N ARG A 53 -8.64 -6.31 12.74
CA ARG A 53 -8.94 -4.99 13.34
C ARG A 53 -10.26 -5.01 14.13
N ASP A 54 -11.30 -5.55 13.52
CA ASP A 54 -12.65 -5.57 14.09
C ASP A 54 -13.01 -6.96 14.67
N ARG A 55 -11.99 -7.78 14.96
CA ARG A 55 -12.11 -9.19 15.41
C ARG A 55 -11.13 -9.50 16.54
N PRO A 56 -11.28 -8.86 17.71
CA PRO A 56 -10.39 -9.07 18.85
C PRO A 56 -10.40 -10.53 19.35
N ASP A 57 -11.51 -11.24 19.13
CA ASP A 57 -11.67 -12.66 19.45
C ASP A 57 -10.72 -13.59 18.66
N LEU A 58 -10.12 -13.10 17.57
CA LEU A 58 -9.23 -13.84 16.69
C LEU A 58 -7.74 -13.48 16.87
N ILE A 59 -7.42 -12.53 17.74
CA ILE A 59 -6.05 -12.17 18.09
C ILE A 59 -5.34 -13.39 18.70
N ALA A 60 -4.06 -13.58 18.36
CA ALA A 60 -3.22 -14.72 18.75
C ALA A 60 -3.70 -16.12 18.29
N LYS A 61 -4.73 -16.21 17.44
CA LYS A 61 -5.16 -17.47 16.82
C LYS A 61 -4.46 -17.71 15.47
N PRO A 62 -4.32 -18.98 15.03
CA PRO A 62 -3.82 -19.28 13.69
C PRO A 62 -4.85 -18.84 12.64
N VAL A 63 -4.59 -17.72 11.98
CA VAL A 63 -5.51 -17.08 11.01
C VAL A 63 -4.79 -16.93 9.67
N ALA A 64 -5.51 -17.15 8.57
CA ALA A 64 -5.00 -16.92 7.22
C ALA A 64 -6.03 -16.25 6.32
N ILE A 65 -5.56 -15.45 5.36
CA ILE A 65 -6.39 -14.87 4.30
C ILE A 65 -6.30 -15.75 3.04
N THR A 66 -7.43 -16.24 2.57
CA THR A 66 -7.51 -17.11 1.39
C THR A 66 -8.92 -17.10 0.79
N HIS A 67 -9.06 -17.56 -0.45
CA HIS A 67 -10.38 -17.76 -1.07
C HIS A 67 -11.12 -18.99 -0.52
N SER A 68 -10.42 -19.92 0.14
CA SER A 68 -11.05 -21.09 0.77
C SER A 68 -11.76 -20.73 2.07
N LYS A 69 -12.86 -21.42 2.38
CA LYS A 69 -13.52 -21.35 3.69
C LYS A 69 -12.82 -22.18 4.77
N GLY A 70 -11.69 -22.83 4.46
CA GLY A 70 -10.96 -23.70 5.39
C GLY A 70 -11.62 -25.05 5.68
N VAL A 71 -12.77 -25.34 5.05
CA VAL A 71 -13.53 -26.59 5.26
C VAL A 71 -13.08 -27.70 4.31
N SER A 72 -12.60 -27.36 3.11
CA SER A 72 -12.12 -28.33 2.13
C SER A 72 -10.63 -28.14 1.84
N ALA A 73 -9.94 -29.28 1.68
CA ALA A 73 -8.51 -29.37 1.37
C ALA A 73 -8.23 -28.99 -0.09
N GLY A 74 -8.52 -27.74 -0.44
CA GLY A 74 -8.33 -27.19 -1.79
C GLY A 74 -6.93 -26.62 -2.03
N PHE A 75 -6.67 -26.28 -3.29
CA PHE A 75 -5.42 -25.68 -3.76
C PHE A 75 -5.46 -24.13 -3.73
N SER A 76 -6.34 -23.55 -2.92
CA SER A 76 -6.29 -22.11 -2.65
C SER A 76 -5.01 -21.79 -1.90
N GLU A 77 -4.36 -20.69 -2.26
CA GLU A 77 -3.15 -20.23 -1.59
C GLU A 77 -3.51 -19.39 -0.37
N LEU A 78 -2.65 -19.45 0.64
CA LEU A 78 -2.69 -18.52 1.77
C LEU A 78 -1.97 -17.23 1.36
N ALA A 79 -2.69 -16.13 1.16
CA ALA A 79 -2.07 -14.86 0.79
C ALA A 79 -1.28 -14.24 1.96
N SER A 80 -1.83 -14.32 3.17
CA SER A 80 -1.17 -13.87 4.40
C SER A 80 -1.56 -14.79 5.55
N VAL A 81 -0.61 -15.09 6.43
CA VAL A 81 -0.83 -15.89 7.65
C VAL A 81 -0.40 -15.12 8.91
N SER A 82 -1.12 -15.32 10.02
CA SER A 82 -0.80 -14.76 11.34
C SER A 82 0.51 -15.34 11.88
N TYR A 83 1.13 -14.67 12.86
CA TYR A 83 2.32 -15.21 13.52
C TYR A 83 2.04 -16.52 14.26
N ALA A 84 0.89 -16.66 14.91
CA ALA A 84 0.45 -17.92 15.51
C ALA A 84 0.33 -19.05 14.47
N ALA A 85 -0.13 -18.75 13.24
CA ALA A 85 -0.12 -19.74 12.16
C ALA A 85 1.31 -20.08 11.68
N ARG A 86 2.23 -19.11 11.66
CA ARG A 86 3.65 -19.34 11.33
C ARG A 86 4.36 -20.23 12.34
N GLU A 87 4.01 -20.14 13.62
CA GLU A 87 4.50 -21.04 14.66
C GLU A 87 4.09 -22.49 14.41
N CYS A 88 2.93 -22.72 13.77
CA CYS A 88 2.51 -24.04 13.29
C CYS A 88 3.22 -24.48 11.99
N GLY A 89 4.18 -23.71 11.47
CA GLY A 89 4.92 -24.01 10.25
C GLY A 89 4.26 -23.52 8.95
N LEU A 90 3.16 -22.77 9.03
CA LEU A 90 2.51 -22.20 7.84
C LEU A 90 3.30 -20.99 7.32
N HIS A 91 3.22 -20.75 6.01
CA HIS A 91 3.82 -19.58 5.38
C HIS A 91 2.94 -19.04 4.26
N ASN A 92 3.15 -17.77 3.88
CA ASN A 92 2.48 -17.18 2.72
C ASN A 92 2.80 -18.00 1.46
N GLY A 93 1.82 -18.15 0.57
CA GLY A 93 1.90 -18.97 -0.64
C GLY A 93 1.70 -20.48 -0.43
N MET A 94 1.60 -20.97 0.81
CA MET A 94 1.27 -22.37 1.08
C MET A 94 -0.17 -22.68 0.61
N PHE A 95 -0.43 -23.89 0.12
CA PHE A 95 -1.79 -24.33 -0.20
C PHE A 95 -2.58 -24.69 1.07
N VAL A 96 -3.88 -24.35 1.09
CA VAL A 96 -4.79 -24.64 2.20
C VAL A 96 -4.79 -26.13 2.56
N ARG A 97 -4.79 -27.03 1.57
CA ARG A 97 -4.68 -28.49 1.80
C ARG A 97 -3.51 -28.87 2.71
N ASP A 98 -2.34 -28.29 2.48
CA ASP A 98 -1.13 -28.64 3.20
C ASP A 98 -1.05 -27.89 4.54
N ALA A 99 -1.54 -26.66 4.57
CA ALA A 99 -1.69 -25.88 5.79
C ALA A 99 -2.61 -26.56 6.82
N LEU A 100 -3.75 -27.13 6.39
CA LEU A 100 -4.70 -27.81 7.29
C LEU A 100 -4.13 -29.10 7.89
N LYS A 101 -3.14 -29.74 7.24
CA LYS A 101 -2.43 -30.90 7.83
C LYS A 101 -1.53 -30.47 8.98
N LEU A 102 -0.88 -29.30 8.85
CA LEU A 102 0.02 -28.73 9.85
C LEU A 102 -0.74 -28.03 10.99
N CYS A 103 -1.85 -27.37 10.66
CA CYS A 103 -2.69 -26.63 11.59
C CYS A 103 -4.18 -26.92 11.31
N PRO A 104 -4.74 -28.00 11.89
CA PRO A 104 -6.15 -28.36 11.67
C PRO A 104 -7.16 -27.31 12.16
N ASN A 105 -6.76 -26.49 13.13
CA ASN A 105 -7.58 -25.42 13.70
C ASN A 105 -7.39 -24.06 12.99
N LEU A 106 -6.84 -24.06 11.78
CA LEU A 106 -6.59 -22.84 11.00
C LEU A 106 -7.92 -22.11 10.68
N ILE A 107 -7.95 -20.82 10.98
CA ILE A 107 -9.09 -19.95 10.70
C ILE A 107 -8.85 -19.23 9.38
N CYS A 108 -9.64 -19.55 8.35
CA CYS A 108 -9.57 -18.90 7.05
C CYS A 108 -10.55 -17.73 6.97
N LEU A 109 -10.06 -16.53 6.66
CA LEU A 109 -10.86 -15.32 6.46
C LEU A 109 -10.80 -14.86 4.99
N PRO A 110 -11.85 -14.20 4.48
CA PRO A 110 -11.88 -13.70 3.11
C PRO A 110 -10.98 -12.47 2.92
N TYR A 111 -10.73 -12.11 1.67
CA TYR A 111 -10.04 -10.86 1.32
C TYR A 111 -10.91 -9.63 1.55
N LEU A 112 -10.29 -8.56 2.05
CA LEU A 112 -10.88 -7.23 2.27
C LEU A 112 -10.16 -6.19 1.40
N PHE A 113 -10.28 -6.31 0.07
CA PHE A 113 -9.48 -5.53 -0.88
C PHE A 113 -9.61 -4.01 -0.74
N ASP A 114 -10.81 -3.52 -0.44
CA ASP A 114 -11.05 -2.08 -0.24
C ASP A 114 -10.41 -1.57 1.05
N ASP A 115 -10.46 -2.34 2.13
CA ASP A 115 -9.78 -2.00 3.38
C ASP A 115 -8.26 -2.00 3.22
N TYR A 116 -7.71 -2.99 2.52
CA TYR A 116 -6.26 -3.03 2.22
C TYR A 116 -5.82 -1.76 1.48
N ARG A 117 -6.62 -1.29 0.53
CA ARG A 117 -6.34 -0.06 -0.21
C ARG A 117 -6.43 1.18 0.68
N THR A 118 -7.48 1.27 1.49
CA THR A 118 -7.72 2.40 2.40
C THR A 118 -6.61 2.52 3.43
N ILE A 119 -6.27 1.42 4.09
CA ILE A 119 -5.24 1.36 5.14
C ILE A 119 -3.86 1.61 4.54
N SER A 120 -3.54 1.02 3.39
CA SER A 120 -2.30 1.31 2.66
C SER A 120 -2.14 2.81 2.41
N LYS A 121 -3.18 3.49 1.87
CA LYS A 121 -3.14 4.95 1.68
C LYS A 121 -2.93 5.69 2.99
N ALA A 122 -3.67 5.33 4.04
CA ALA A 122 -3.58 5.98 5.34
C ALA A 122 -2.14 5.91 5.89
N ILE A 123 -1.50 4.75 5.81
CA ILE A 123 -0.11 4.54 6.25
C ILE A 123 0.87 5.41 5.47
N TYR A 124 0.79 5.39 4.14
CA TYR A 124 1.63 6.25 3.31
C TYR A 124 1.42 7.73 3.62
N THR A 125 0.18 8.16 3.86
CA THR A 125 -0.16 9.53 4.27
C THR A 125 0.40 9.87 5.65
N ILE A 126 0.32 8.94 6.62
CA ILE A 126 0.89 9.14 7.97
C ILE A 126 2.40 9.38 7.87
N VAL A 127 3.12 8.55 7.11
CA VAL A 127 4.57 8.73 6.89
C VAL A 127 4.86 10.05 6.17
N ALA A 128 4.03 10.42 5.19
CA ALA A 128 4.15 11.67 4.44
C ALA A 128 4.01 12.93 5.34
N ARG A 129 3.35 12.84 6.49
CA ARG A 129 3.30 13.92 7.49
C ARG A 129 4.68 14.27 8.07
N TYR A 130 5.68 13.41 7.93
CA TYR A 130 7.05 13.63 8.41
C TYR A 130 8.01 13.93 7.27
N THR A 131 7.92 13.20 6.16
CA THR A 131 8.81 13.42 5.01
C THR A 131 8.20 12.85 3.72
N LEU A 132 8.45 13.51 2.59
CA LEU A 132 8.11 13.00 1.25
C LEU A 132 9.25 12.21 0.60
N GLU A 133 10.35 12.01 1.32
CA GLU A 133 11.48 11.15 0.95
C GLU A 133 11.10 9.65 1.07
N ILE A 134 10.01 9.25 0.42
CA ILE A 134 9.41 7.92 0.49
C ILE A 134 9.58 7.16 -0.83
N ARG A 135 10.17 5.98 -0.83
CA ARG A 135 10.15 5.08 -1.99
C ARG A 135 9.17 3.96 -1.76
N ALA A 136 8.03 4.05 -2.43
CA ALA A 136 6.97 3.04 -2.38
C ALA A 136 7.42 1.71 -3.00
N VAL A 137 7.35 0.63 -2.22
CA VAL A 137 7.72 -0.72 -2.68
C VAL A 137 6.46 -1.51 -3.04
N SER A 138 5.54 -1.67 -2.09
CA SER A 138 4.24 -2.36 -2.24
C SER A 138 3.11 -1.56 -1.57
N CYS A 139 1.93 -2.18 -1.35
CA CYS A 139 0.86 -1.60 -0.54
C CYS A 139 1.22 -1.49 0.95
N ASP A 140 2.11 -2.33 1.44
CA ASP A 140 2.43 -2.52 2.85
C ASP A 140 3.93 -2.36 3.16
N GLU A 141 4.74 -2.06 2.15
CA GLU A 141 6.19 -1.93 2.25
C GLU A 141 6.66 -0.62 1.62
N MET A 142 7.54 0.11 2.31
CA MET A 142 8.18 1.33 1.79
C MET A 142 9.57 1.55 2.39
N TYR A 143 10.41 2.27 1.64
CA TYR A 143 11.62 2.89 2.20
C TYR A 143 11.35 4.36 2.50
N VAL A 144 11.96 4.87 3.57
CA VAL A 144 11.93 6.30 3.91
C VAL A 144 13.34 6.79 4.19
N ASP A 145 13.78 7.84 3.49
CA ASP A 145 15.05 8.51 3.79
C ASP A 145 14.77 9.67 4.76
N CYS A 146 15.14 9.48 6.01
CA CYS A 146 14.91 10.50 7.04
C CYS A 146 16.16 11.34 7.30
N THR A 147 17.21 11.25 6.46
CA THR A 147 18.45 12.01 6.68
C THR A 147 18.14 13.51 6.89
N LYS A 148 17.41 14.13 5.96
CA LYS A 148 16.96 15.53 6.08
C LYS A 148 16.04 15.77 7.28
N LEU A 149 15.14 14.83 7.57
CA LEU A 149 14.22 14.95 8.71
C LEU A 149 14.99 15.07 10.03
N PHE A 150 16.02 14.26 10.21
CA PHE A 150 16.85 14.30 11.42
C PHE A 150 17.88 15.43 11.40
N ASP A 151 18.31 15.92 10.24
CA ASP A 151 19.15 17.12 10.16
C ASP A 151 18.37 18.38 10.57
N GLU A 152 17.11 18.48 10.16
CA GLU A 152 16.23 19.63 10.38
C GLU A 152 15.49 19.60 11.73
N THR A 153 15.52 18.47 12.44
CA THR A 153 14.91 18.34 13.77
C THR A 153 15.98 18.00 14.79
N PRO A 154 16.12 18.75 15.91
CA PRO A 154 17.15 18.51 16.93
C PRO A 154 16.85 17.29 17.81
N THR A 155 16.39 16.20 17.18
CA THR A 155 16.16 14.91 17.82
C THR A 155 17.42 14.07 17.67
N SER A 156 17.97 13.59 18.78
CA SER A 156 19.04 12.60 18.69
C SER A 156 18.49 11.39 17.91
N ALA A 157 19.23 10.93 16.89
CA ALA A 157 18.90 9.73 16.11
C ALA A 157 19.10 8.46 16.95
N THR A 158 18.45 8.40 18.11
CA THR A 158 18.48 7.27 19.03
C THR A 158 17.39 6.28 18.66
N ALA A 159 17.56 5.03 19.08
CA ALA A 159 16.53 4.00 18.95
C ALA A 159 15.17 4.43 19.53
N ASN A 160 15.13 5.38 20.47
CA ASN A 160 13.91 5.90 21.10
C ASN A 160 13.17 6.93 20.23
N SER A 161 13.86 7.91 19.64
CA SER A 161 13.24 8.87 18.70
C SER A 161 12.69 8.16 17.47
N VAL A 162 13.39 7.11 17.06
CA VAL A 162 13.00 6.19 16.00
C VAL A 162 11.77 5.39 16.42
N ARG A 163 11.82 4.69 17.57
CA ARG A 163 10.66 3.97 18.11
C ARG A 163 9.43 4.86 18.26
N TYR A 164 9.59 6.12 18.64
CA TYR A 164 8.51 7.09 18.73
C TYR A 164 7.93 7.47 17.36
N LEU A 165 8.79 7.79 16.38
CA LEU A 165 8.36 8.04 15.00
C LEU A 165 7.55 6.85 14.43
N PHE A 166 7.86 5.62 14.85
CA PHE A 166 7.12 4.41 14.44
C PHE A 166 5.92 4.06 15.30
N SER A 167 5.95 4.30 16.62
CA SER A 167 4.79 4.09 17.49
C SER A 167 3.62 5.00 17.10
N LEU A 168 3.91 6.16 16.49
CA LEU A 168 2.90 7.05 15.92
C LEU A 168 2.19 6.49 14.68
N THR A 169 2.64 5.36 14.15
CA THR A 169 2.07 4.74 12.93
C THR A 169 1.32 3.42 13.20
N TYR A 170 1.46 2.82 14.38
CA TYR A 170 1.03 1.44 14.68
C TYR A 170 1.61 0.37 13.73
N LEU A 171 2.84 0.57 13.23
CA LEU A 171 3.48 -0.30 12.22
C LEU A 171 4.81 -0.88 12.70
N SER A 172 5.08 -2.13 12.29
CA SER A 172 6.39 -2.76 12.39
C SER A 172 7.36 -2.13 11.38
N ALA A 173 8.49 -1.59 11.84
CA ALA A 173 9.43 -0.86 10.98
C ALA A 173 10.81 -0.77 11.62
N ARG A 174 11.88 -0.80 10.80
CA ARG A 174 13.28 -0.79 11.32
C ARG A 174 14.18 0.20 10.56
N LEU A 175 15.14 0.75 11.31
CA LEU A 175 16.08 1.80 10.89
C LEU A 175 17.47 1.23 10.61
N TYR A 176 18.11 1.75 9.57
CA TYR A 176 19.56 1.71 9.39
C TYR A 176 20.19 3.12 9.48
N SER A 177 21.17 3.33 10.36
CA SER A 177 22.05 4.52 10.31
C SER A 177 23.48 4.09 10.07
N GLY A 178 24.00 4.50 8.91
CA GLY A 178 25.17 3.97 8.25
C GLY A 178 25.92 4.99 7.42
N LYS A 179 27.23 5.21 7.60
CA LYS A 179 28.07 5.71 6.49
C LYS A 179 27.89 4.73 5.32
N GLY A 180 27.23 5.19 4.26
CA GLY A 180 26.87 4.40 3.08
C GLY A 180 25.38 4.04 2.92
N GLY A 181 24.51 4.28 3.93
CA GLY A 181 23.04 4.33 3.79
C GLY A 181 22.37 3.34 2.82
N SER A 182 22.68 2.04 2.94
CA SER A 182 22.22 1.02 1.99
C SER A 182 20.79 0.57 2.28
N THR A 183 19.93 0.62 1.28
CA THR A 183 18.51 0.24 1.45
C THR A 183 18.35 -1.26 1.62
N LEU A 184 19.35 -2.03 1.15
CA LEU A 184 19.51 -3.44 1.44
C LEU A 184 19.61 -3.72 2.94
N ILE A 185 20.49 -3.01 3.66
CA ILE A 185 20.70 -3.27 5.10
C ILE A 185 19.42 -2.95 5.88
N ALA A 186 18.74 -1.86 5.55
CA ALA A 186 17.45 -1.52 6.16
C ALA A 186 16.42 -2.65 5.93
N ARG A 187 16.30 -3.16 4.69
CA ARG A 187 15.38 -4.26 4.34
C ARG A 187 15.70 -5.54 5.11
N LEU A 188 16.98 -5.94 5.16
CA LEU A 188 17.42 -7.15 5.85
C LEU A 188 17.22 -7.03 7.36
N ALA A 189 17.52 -5.87 7.95
CA ALA A 189 17.27 -5.59 9.36
C ALA A 189 15.77 -5.74 9.71
N THR A 190 14.86 -5.41 8.79
CA THR A 190 13.43 -5.63 8.99
C THR A 190 13.04 -7.12 9.08
N ARG A 191 13.84 -8.05 8.56
CA ARG A 191 13.54 -9.50 8.72
C ARG A 191 13.82 -9.98 10.15
N TYR A 192 14.91 -9.50 10.74
CA TYR A 192 15.20 -9.68 12.17
C TYR A 192 14.26 -8.84 13.05
N ALA A 193 13.35 -8.09 12.43
CA ALA A 193 12.40 -7.28 13.17
C ALA A 193 11.24 -8.00 13.76
N LYS A 194 10.79 -8.94 12.94
CA LYS A 194 9.42 -9.37 12.92
C LYS A 194 9.26 -10.47 13.96
N PRO A 195 8.14 -10.51 14.69
CA PRO A 195 7.02 -9.55 14.70
C PRO A 195 7.27 -8.30 15.57
N ASP A 196 6.49 -7.26 15.34
CA ASP A 196 6.24 -6.09 16.21
C ASP A 196 7.49 -5.53 16.90
N GLY A 197 8.46 -5.06 16.10
CA GLY A 197 9.62 -4.43 16.73
C GLY A 197 10.53 -3.61 15.83
N VAL A 198 11.52 -2.99 16.49
CA VAL A 198 12.51 -2.05 15.90
C VAL A 198 13.98 -2.48 16.16
N ARG A 199 14.83 -2.51 15.12
CA ARG A 199 16.25 -3.00 15.01
C ARG A 199 16.93 -1.83 14.38
N TYR A 200 18.03 -1.51 14.99
CA TYR A 200 18.95 -0.55 14.51
C TYR A 200 20.23 -1.30 14.17
N VAL A 201 20.74 -1.13 12.95
CA VAL A 201 22.06 -1.63 12.56
C VAL A 201 22.97 -0.42 12.42
N PRO A 202 23.91 -0.21 13.38
CA PRO A 202 24.88 0.87 13.29
C PRO A 202 25.81 0.69 12.09
N THR A 203 26.32 1.81 11.57
CA THR A 203 27.33 1.87 10.51
C THR A 203 28.47 0.87 10.72
N GLY A 204 29.06 0.86 11.92
CA GLY A 204 30.23 0.04 12.24
C GLY A 204 29.92 -1.46 12.24
N GLU A 205 28.65 -1.85 12.40
CA GLU A 205 28.23 -3.25 12.43
C GLU A 205 27.73 -3.76 11.07
N ALA A 206 27.53 -2.87 10.08
CA ALA A 206 26.89 -3.23 8.81
C ALA A 206 27.64 -4.33 8.03
N SER A 207 28.96 -4.31 8.03
CA SER A 207 29.79 -5.31 7.35
C SER A 207 29.68 -6.70 8.01
N ALA A 208 29.74 -6.74 9.35
CA ALA A 208 29.56 -7.98 10.10
C ALA A 208 28.11 -8.50 10.00
N PHE A 209 27.13 -7.59 9.96
CA PHE A 209 25.72 -7.92 9.77
C PHE A 209 25.50 -8.60 8.41
N ILE A 210 25.93 -7.99 7.31
CA ILE A 210 25.70 -8.57 5.97
C ILE A 210 26.47 -9.86 5.78
N ALA A 211 27.71 -9.98 6.26
CA ALA A 211 28.49 -11.22 6.15
C ALA A 211 27.77 -12.42 6.79
N ASN A 212 27.04 -12.19 7.88
CA ASN A 212 26.26 -13.21 8.58
C ASN A 212 24.86 -13.46 7.97
N GLU A 213 24.40 -12.66 7.02
CA GLU A 213 23.09 -12.84 6.39
C GLU A 213 23.07 -14.09 5.49
N LYS A 214 21.91 -14.74 5.34
CA LYS A 214 21.81 -15.88 4.42
C LYS A 214 21.79 -15.42 2.96
N VAL A 215 22.51 -16.12 2.09
CA VAL A 215 22.59 -15.79 0.66
C VAL A 215 21.20 -15.71 0.02
N LYS A 216 20.32 -16.67 0.35
CA LYS A 216 18.94 -16.73 -0.16
C LYS A 216 18.05 -15.55 0.23
N ASN A 217 18.45 -14.74 1.21
CA ASN A 217 17.70 -13.56 1.64
C ASN A 217 18.08 -12.31 0.84
N LEU A 218 19.12 -12.37 0.00
CA LEU A 218 19.52 -11.25 -0.86
C LEU A 218 18.44 -10.97 -1.91
N PRO A 219 18.03 -9.70 -2.11
CA PRO A 219 17.00 -9.35 -3.07
C PRO A 219 17.48 -9.61 -4.51
N GLY A 220 16.58 -10.14 -5.34
CA GLY A 220 16.88 -10.47 -6.73
C GLY A 220 17.56 -11.83 -6.93
N LEU A 221 17.88 -12.56 -5.85
CA LEU A 221 18.39 -13.91 -5.94
C LEU A 221 17.23 -14.93 -5.94
N GLY A 222 16.81 -15.34 -7.12
CA GLY A 222 15.81 -16.40 -7.29
C GLY A 222 16.39 -17.80 -7.13
N TYR A 223 15.50 -18.79 -7.00
CA TYR A 223 15.84 -20.22 -6.84
C TYR A 223 16.84 -20.71 -7.90
N HIS A 224 16.57 -20.47 -9.18
CA HIS A 224 17.48 -20.89 -10.27
C HIS A 224 18.85 -20.20 -10.24
N THR A 225 18.92 -18.93 -9.84
CA THR A 225 20.20 -18.23 -9.71
C THR A 225 21.00 -18.81 -8.55
N TYR A 226 20.33 -19.15 -7.44
CA TYR A 226 20.96 -19.82 -6.31
C TYR A 226 21.44 -21.23 -6.67
N GLU A 227 20.63 -22.03 -7.38
CA GLU A 227 21.04 -23.36 -7.87
C GLU A 227 22.30 -23.28 -8.73
N LYS A 228 22.40 -22.32 -9.65
CA LYS A 228 23.61 -22.11 -10.46
C LYS A 228 24.85 -21.84 -9.60
N LEU A 229 24.72 -21.00 -8.58
CA LEU A 229 25.81 -20.71 -7.65
C LEU A 229 26.24 -21.96 -6.88
N VAL A 230 25.27 -22.74 -6.39
CA VAL A 230 25.56 -23.96 -5.62
C VAL A 230 26.22 -25.02 -6.49
N ASN A 231 25.79 -25.16 -7.75
CA ASN A 231 26.38 -26.11 -8.68
C ASN A 231 27.83 -25.77 -9.03
N GLU A 232 28.16 -24.48 -9.15
CA GLU A 232 29.52 -24.04 -9.53
C GLU A 232 30.48 -23.96 -8.33
N PHE A 233 30.01 -23.43 -7.20
CA PHE A 233 30.87 -23.07 -6.08
C PHE A 233 30.60 -23.86 -4.79
N GLY A 234 29.66 -24.81 -4.82
CA GLY A 234 29.23 -25.57 -3.65
C GLY A 234 28.18 -24.85 -2.80
N VAL A 235 27.71 -25.51 -1.74
CA VAL A 235 26.66 -24.98 -0.88
C VAL A 235 27.13 -23.70 -0.17
N MET A 236 26.40 -22.61 -0.39
CA MET A 236 26.62 -21.31 0.27
C MET A 236 25.43 -20.99 1.17
N ASP A 237 25.64 -20.94 2.48
CA ASP A 237 24.58 -20.56 3.43
C ASP A 237 24.61 -19.05 3.67
N ARG A 238 25.80 -18.47 3.85
CA ARG A 238 25.99 -17.08 4.29
C ARG A 238 26.64 -16.21 3.23
N CYS A 239 26.35 -14.91 3.28
CA CYS A 239 26.97 -13.93 2.39
C CYS A 239 28.50 -13.92 2.50
N SER A 240 29.08 -14.29 3.64
CA SER A 240 30.53 -14.51 3.79
C SER A 240 31.09 -15.52 2.78
N ASP A 241 30.33 -16.59 2.50
CA ASP A 241 30.73 -17.63 1.55
C ASP A 241 30.75 -17.06 0.13
N LEU A 242 29.73 -16.26 -0.21
CA LEU A 242 29.61 -15.58 -1.48
C LEU A 242 30.62 -14.42 -1.63
N GLN A 243 31.04 -13.79 -0.53
CA GLN A 243 32.08 -12.77 -0.53
C GLN A 243 33.46 -13.35 -0.89
N ALA A 244 33.70 -14.64 -0.63
CA ALA A 244 34.94 -15.30 -1.04
C ALA A 244 35.05 -15.49 -2.56
N VAL A 245 33.93 -15.41 -3.30
CA VAL A 245 33.91 -15.56 -4.75
C VAL A 245 34.37 -14.27 -5.44
N PRO A 246 35.36 -14.33 -6.36
CA PRO A 246 35.77 -13.17 -7.14
C PRO A 246 34.65 -12.63 -8.03
N GLN A 247 34.61 -11.31 -8.22
CA GLN A 247 33.60 -10.66 -9.07
C GLN A 247 33.60 -11.22 -10.50
N SER A 248 34.78 -11.49 -11.07
CA SER A 248 34.94 -12.04 -12.42
C SER A 248 34.26 -13.39 -12.60
N GLU A 249 34.29 -14.25 -11.58
CA GLU A 249 33.64 -15.57 -11.61
C GLU A 249 32.11 -15.44 -11.53
N LEU A 250 31.60 -14.53 -10.70
CA LEU A 250 30.17 -14.24 -10.64
C LEU A 250 29.66 -13.67 -11.97
N GLU A 251 30.42 -12.79 -12.60
CA GLU A 251 30.09 -12.23 -13.92
C GLU A 251 30.19 -13.27 -15.04
N ARG A 252 31.16 -14.19 -14.98
CA ARG A 252 31.28 -15.31 -15.93
C ARG A 252 30.07 -16.25 -15.85
N LEU A 253 29.63 -16.59 -14.63
CA LEU A 253 28.54 -17.54 -14.41
C LEU A 253 27.15 -16.93 -14.65
N LEU A 254 26.92 -15.71 -14.16
CA LEU A 254 25.58 -15.09 -14.13
C LEU A 254 25.41 -13.97 -15.17
N GLY A 255 26.47 -13.60 -15.86
CA GLY A 255 26.54 -12.44 -16.73
C GLY A 255 26.88 -11.16 -15.96
N LYS A 256 27.54 -10.22 -16.64
CA LYS A 256 28.11 -8.98 -16.08
C LYS A 256 27.19 -8.26 -15.09
N LYS A 257 25.95 -7.96 -15.50
CA LYS A 257 25.01 -7.16 -14.69
C LYS A 257 24.59 -7.86 -13.39
N ILE A 258 24.27 -9.15 -13.46
CA ILE A 258 23.81 -9.92 -12.30
C ILE A 258 24.99 -10.22 -11.39
N GLY A 259 26.14 -10.60 -11.95
CA GLY A 259 27.37 -10.84 -11.21
C GLY A 259 27.82 -9.62 -10.42
N GLU A 260 27.89 -8.45 -11.07
CA GLU A 260 28.22 -7.18 -10.42
C GLU A 260 27.22 -6.82 -9.31
N GLN A 261 25.91 -6.96 -9.58
CA GLN A 261 24.87 -6.68 -8.60
C GLN A 261 25.03 -7.58 -7.38
N LEU A 262 25.17 -8.89 -7.58
CA LEU A 262 25.28 -9.87 -6.49
C LEU A 262 26.56 -9.66 -5.67
N TYR A 263 27.68 -9.35 -6.34
CA TYR A 263 28.96 -9.04 -5.69
C TYR A 263 28.87 -7.82 -4.76
N LYS A 264 28.11 -6.79 -5.16
CA LYS A 264 27.81 -5.60 -4.35
C LYS A 264 26.87 -5.93 -3.19
N LEU A 265 25.75 -6.61 -3.46
CA LEU A 265 24.72 -6.92 -2.47
C LEU A 265 25.28 -7.76 -1.31
N CYS A 266 26.07 -8.80 -1.60
CA CYS A 266 26.64 -9.64 -0.53
C CYS A 266 27.62 -8.87 0.38
N ARG A 267 28.09 -7.68 -0.03
CA ARG A 267 28.96 -6.77 0.74
C ARG A 267 28.20 -5.60 1.35
N GLY A 268 26.87 -5.60 1.29
CA GLY A 268 26.03 -4.55 1.86
C GLY A 268 25.95 -3.28 0.99
N LEU A 269 26.51 -3.32 -0.22
CA LEU A 269 26.57 -2.18 -1.13
C LEU A 269 25.31 -2.13 -1.99
N ASP A 270 24.72 -0.95 -2.10
CA ASP A 270 23.55 -0.71 -2.94
C ASP A 270 23.95 -0.31 -4.37
N ASP A 271 23.00 -0.33 -5.29
CA ASP A 271 23.25 -0.06 -6.72
C ASP A 271 23.46 1.44 -7.06
N GLY A 272 23.49 2.31 -6.05
CA GLY A 272 23.74 3.74 -6.20
C GLY A 272 22.59 4.51 -6.86
N LYS A 273 21.41 3.91 -7.04
CA LYS A 273 20.27 4.60 -7.63
C LYS A 273 19.80 5.76 -6.74
N ASN A 274 19.37 6.83 -7.40
CA ASN A 274 18.68 7.93 -6.73
C ASN A 274 17.42 7.37 -6.04
N PHE A 275 17.34 7.62 -4.73
CA PHE A 275 16.32 7.08 -3.83
C PHE A 275 14.90 7.54 -4.19
N ILE A 276 14.77 8.79 -4.67
CA ILE A 276 13.49 9.42 -5.00
C ILE A 276 13.08 9.16 -6.45
N ALA A 277 14.01 8.70 -7.31
CA ALA A 277 13.83 8.69 -8.76
C ALA A 277 12.43 8.24 -9.18
N SER A 278 11.67 9.17 -9.78
CA SER A 278 10.37 8.89 -10.35
C SER A 278 10.57 7.97 -11.55
N SER A 279 10.18 6.70 -11.38
CA SER A 279 10.13 5.77 -12.49
C SER A 279 8.83 6.00 -13.23
N ASN A 280 8.86 6.77 -14.32
CA ASN A 280 7.77 6.80 -15.28
C ASN A 280 7.43 5.36 -15.72
N ARG A 281 6.14 5.06 -15.80
CA ARG A 281 5.66 3.75 -16.23
C ARG A 281 6.16 3.48 -17.65
N LYS A 282 6.77 2.32 -17.88
CA LYS A 282 7.36 1.94 -19.18
C LYS A 282 6.49 0.99 -20.01
N SER A 283 5.55 0.31 -19.34
CA SER A 283 4.61 -0.60 -19.97
C SER A 283 3.31 -0.72 -19.17
N VAL A 284 2.24 -1.12 -19.85
CA VAL A 284 0.95 -1.52 -19.29
C VAL A 284 0.63 -2.91 -19.84
N SER A 285 0.24 -3.86 -18.99
CA SER A 285 -0.19 -5.19 -19.43
C SER A 285 -1.44 -5.66 -18.69
N CYS A 286 -2.11 -6.63 -19.28
CA CYS A 286 -3.17 -7.41 -18.65
C CYS A 286 -2.91 -8.89 -18.96
N ASP A 287 -2.78 -9.69 -17.90
CA ASP A 287 -2.38 -11.08 -17.97
C ASP A 287 -3.41 -11.93 -17.21
N ILE A 288 -4.04 -12.87 -17.91
CA ILE A 288 -5.00 -13.81 -17.33
C ILE A 288 -4.46 -15.23 -17.56
N ASN A 289 -3.89 -15.82 -16.51
CA ASN A 289 -3.28 -17.16 -16.53
C ASN A 289 -4.03 -18.15 -15.63
N TYR A 290 -5.29 -17.87 -15.33
CA TYR A 290 -6.15 -18.71 -14.50
C TYR A 290 -7.55 -18.78 -15.11
N GLY A 291 -8.16 -19.97 -15.15
CA GLY A 291 -9.51 -20.17 -15.69
C GLY A 291 -9.65 -20.13 -17.21
N ILE A 292 -8.56 -20.01 -17.96
CA ILE A 292 -8.61 -19.94 -19.43
C ILE A 292 -8.85 -21.33 -20.03
N ARG A 293 -10.03 -21.53 -20.63
CA ARG A 293 -10.42 -22.71 -21.42
C ARG A 293 -11.34 -22.25 -22.55
N PHE A 294 -10.94 -22.40 -23.82
CA PHE A 294 -11.70 -21.88 -24.97
C PHE A 294 -12.69 -22.87 -25.58
N THR A 295 -12.37 -24.16 -25.55
CA THR A 295 -13.26 -25.25 -26.01
C THR A 295 -13.61 -26.16 -24.84
N LYS A 296 -14.82 -26.73 -24.86
CA LYS A 296 -15.30 -27.68 -23.84
C LYS A 296 -14.82 -29.12 -24.08
N ILE A 297 -13.96 -29.36 -25.07
CA ILE A 297 -13.58 -30.71 -25.50
C ILE A 297 -12.21 -31.04 -24.91
N ARG A 298 -12.17 -32.16 -24.18
CA ARG A 298 -11.00 -32.69 -23.48
C ARG A 298 -10.22 -33.59 -24.45
N SER A 299 -8.91 -33.37 -24.59
CA SER A 299 -8.00 -34.33 -25.24
C SER A 299 -8.00 -35.67 -24.48
N ALA A 300 -7.91 -36.79 -25.21
CA ALA A 300 -7.95 -38.14 -24.64
C ALA A 300 -6.81 -38.41 -23.64
N ASP A 301 -5.67 -37.72 -23.81
CA ASP A 301 -4.41 -38.06 -23.15
C ASP A 301 -3.98 -37.01 -22.11
N ALA A 302 -4.74 -35.92 -21.96
CA ALA A 302 -4.49 -34.93 -20.91
C ALA A 302 -5.06 -35.42 -19.55
N PRO A 303 -4.32 -35.31 -18.43
CA PRO A 303 -4.90 -35.46 -17.11
C PRO A 303 -6.09 -34.50 -16.99
N ALA A 304 -7.27 -35.01 -16.63
CA ALA A 304 -8.53 -34.28 -16.71
C ALA A 304 -8.56 -33.00 -15.84
N GLU A 305 -7.70 -32.91 -14.82
CA GLU A 305 -7.62 -31.78 -13.90
C GLU A 305 -6.16 -31.40 -13.65
N THR A 306 -5.84 -30.11 -13.78
CA THR A 306 -4.62 -29.54 -13.21
C THR A 306 -4.66 -29.66 -11.70
N GLU A 307 -3.53 -29.92 -11.03
CA GLU A 307 -3.48 -30.05 -9.56
C GLU A 307 -4.24 -28.90 -8.88
N LYS A 308 -3.94 -27.65 -9.24
CA LYS A 308 -4.76 -26.51 -8.87
C LYS A 308 -5.97 -26.41 -9.79
N TYR A 309 -7.18 -26.47 -9.23
CA TYR A 309 -8.43 -26.26 -9.99
C TYR A 309 -8.35 -24.99 -10.83
N LEU A 310 -8.66 -25.09 -12.14
CA LEU A 310 -8.56 -24.01 -13.14
C LEU A 310 -7.17 -23.37 -13.31
N GLY A 311 -6.14 -23.93 -12.68
CA GLY A 311 -4.76 -23.50 -12.89
C GLY A 311 -4.31 -23.67 -14.34
N HIS A 312 -3.24 -22.97 -14.71
CA HIS A 312 -2.63 -23.13 -16.02
C HIS A 312 -1.84 -24.44 -16.14
N GLY A 313 -1.28 -24.95 -15.03
CA GLY A 313 -0.43 -26.15 -15.03
C GLY A 313 0.96 -25.88 -15.61
N LYS A 314 1.70 -26.93 -15.97
CA LYS A 314 2.99 -26.76 -16.68
C LYS A 314 2.70 -26.30 -18.11
N CYS A 315 3.29 -25.18 -18.52
CA CYS A 315 3.06 -24.58 -19.83
C CYS A 315 4.36 -24.09 -20.46
N ASP A 316 4.43 -24.13 -21.79
CA ASP A 316 5.41 -23.38 -22.56
C ASP A 316 4.89 -21.96 -22.81
N THR A 317 5.80 -20.96 -22.81
CA THR A 317 5.44 -19.57 -23.10
C THR A 317 5.76 -19.22 -24.55
N GLN A 318 4.78 -18.67 -25.26
CA GLN A 318 4.95 -18.16 -26.63
C GLN A 318 4.64 -16.67 -26.69
N ASN A 319 5.49 -15.89 -27.34
CA ASN A 319 5.37 -14.44 -27.42
C ASN A 319 5.51 -13.95 -28.87
N LYS A 320 4.69 -12.97 -29.26
CA LYS A 320 4.86 -12.18 -30.49
C LYS A 320 4.64 -10.70 -30.19
N THR A 321 5.33 -9.85 -30.94
CA THR A 321 5.29 -8.40 -30.77
C THR A 321 5.14 -7.73 -32.13
N ALA A 322 4.40 -6.64 -32.19
CA ALA A 322 4.33 -5.73 -33.33
C ALA A 322 4.61 -4.30 -32.85
N ALA A 323 5.28 -3.51 -33.67
CA ALA A 323 5.36 -2.06 -33.50
C ALA A 323 4.15 -1.40 -34.18
N LEU A 324 3.70 -0.28 -33.62
CA LEU A 324 2.69 0.59 -34.23
C LEU A 324 3.38 1.88 -34.65
N ASP A 325 2.98 2.44 -35.78
CA ASP A 325 3.56 3.67 -36.33
C ASP A 325 3.24 4.89 -35.45
N HIS A 326 2.08 4.86 -34.79
CA HIS A 326 1.64 5.90 -33.87
C HIS A 326 1.23 5.30 -32.51
N PRO A 327 1.55 5.97 -31.39
CA PRO A 327 1.02 5.61 -30.09
C PRO A 327 -0.51 5.63 -30.11
N THR A 328 -1.15 4.66 -29.45
CA THR A 328 -2.61 4.58 -29.39
C THR A 328 -3.08 4.02 -28.05
N GLY A 329 -4.19 4.58 -27.54
CA GLY A 329 -4.98 4.00 -26.46
C GLY A 329 -6.29 3.37 -26.96
N CYS A 330 -6.51 3.32 -28.28
CA CYS A 330 -7.76 2.84 -28.87
C CYS A 330 -7.87 1.32 -28.77
N ALA A 331 -8.89 0.84 -28.05
CA ALA A 331 -9.13 -0.59 -27.83
C ALA A 331 -9.34 -1.35 -29.14
N GLN A 332 -10.00 -0.76 -30.14
CA GLN A 332 -10.25 -1.39 -31.45
C GLN A 332 -8.96 -1.64 -32.22
N VAL A 333 -8.05 -0.65 -32.26
CA VAL A 333 -6.74 -0.78 -32.93
C VAL A 333 -5.89 -1.84 -32.24
N ILE A 334 -5.83 -1.80 -30.90
CA ILE A 334 -5.10 -2.79 -30.10
C ILE A 334 -5.66 -4.20 -30.36
N THR A 335 -6.98 -4.37 -30.35
CA THR A 335 -7.65 -5.66 -30.58
C THR A 335 -7.33 -6.22 -31.97
N MET A 336 -7.41 -5.39 -33.02
CA MET A 336 -7.05 -5.82 -34.38
C MET A 336 -5.61 -6.32 -34.45
N VAL A 337 -4.66 -5.63 -33.82
CA VAL A 337 -3.25 -6.01 -33.83
C VAL A 337 -3.04 -7.29 -33.03
N VAL A 338 -3.64 -7.40 -31.85
CA VAL A 338 -3.58 -8.61 -31.01
C VAL A 338 -4.13 -9.83 -31.76
N LEU A 339 -5.27 -9.72 -32.44
CA LEU A 339 -5.82 -10.81 -33.25
C LEU A 339 -4.88 -11.21 -34.39
N LYS A 340 -4.27 -10.24 -35.09
CA LYS A 340 -3.25 -10.53 -36.12
C LYS A 340 -2.04 -11.26 -35.54
N LEU A 341 -1.56 -10.87 -34.35
CA LEU A 341 -0.45 -11.53 -33.66
C LEU A 341 -0.83 -12.94 -33.21
N PHE A 342 -2.06 -13.11 -32.72
CA PHE A 342 -2.60 -14.40 -32.31
C PHE A 342 -2.70 -15.38 -33.50
N THR A 343 -3.21 -14.93 -34.65
CA THR A 343 -3.21 -15.74 -35.88
C THR A 343 -1.79 -16.11 -36.32
N LYS A 344 -0.82 -15.20 -36.17
CA LYS A 344 0.59 -15.47 -36.50
C LYS A 344 1.28 -16.43 -35.51
N LEU A 345 0.85 -16.45 -34.25
CA LEU A 345 1.28 -17.47 -33.29
C LEU A 345 0.73 -18.84 -33.68
N SER A 346 -0.46 -18.88 -34.28
CA SER A 346 -1.16 -20.09 -34.68
C SER A 346 -1.22 -21.13 -33.54
N PRO A 347 -1.68 -20.74 -32.33
CA PRO A 347 -1.72 -21.65 -31.20
C PRO A 347 -2.81 -22.72 -31.38
N VAL A 348 -2.59 -23.89 -30.80
CA VAL A 348 -3.63 -24.91 -30.64
C VAL A 348 -4.61 -24.41 -29.57
N ILE A 349 -5.83 -24.07 -29.97
CA ILE A 349 -6.82 -23.38 -29.11
C ILE A 349 -7.12 -24.17 -27.83
N GLU A 350 -7.17 -25.50 -27.91
CA GLU A 350 -7.49 -26.39 -26.79
C GLU A 350 -6.37 -26.43 -25.72
N ASP A 351 -5.15 -26.07 -26.09
CA ASP A 351 -3.97 -26.08 -25.22
C ASP A 351 -3.70 -24.74 -24.55
N ILE A 352 -4.45 -23.68 -24.90
CA ILE A 352 -4.24 -22.37 -24.31
C ILE A 352 -4.65 -22.39 -22.83
N ARG A 353 -3.75 -21.91 -21.97
CA ARG A 353 -3.92 -21.86 -20.51
C ARG A 353 -3.74 -20.47 -19.90
N GLY A 354 -3.28 -19.52 -20.70
CA GLY A 354 -3.07 -18.13 -20.29
C GLY A 354 -2.93 -17.20 -21.48
N ILE A 355 -3.34 -15.95 -21.31
CA ILE A 355 -3.19 -14.88 -22.31
C ILE A 355 -2.72 -13.62 -21.61
N GLY A 356 -1.65 -13.03 -22.16
CA GLY A 356 -1.13 -11.73 -21.76
C GLY A 356 -1.10 -10.77 -22.95
N VAL A 357 -1.57 -9.54 -22.74
CA VAL A 357 -1.41 -8.43 -23.69
C VAL A 357 -0.57 -7.35 -23.03
N GLN A 358 0.56 -7.02 -23.64
CA GLN A 358 1.50 -6.02 -23.12
C GLN A 358 1.72 -4.89 -24.14
N CYS A 359 1.50 -3.65 -23.68
CA CYS A 359 1.84 -2.43 -24.39
C CYS A 359 3.09 -1.82 -23.78
N GLY A 360 4.18 -1.73 -24.56
CA GLY A 360 5.43 -1.05 -24.18
C GLY A 360 5.65 0.23 -24.99
N LYS A 361 6.75 0.95 -24.72
CA LYS A 361 7.08 2.24 -25.37
C LYS A 361 5.95 3.26 -25.24
N LEU A 362 5.52 3.51 -24.01
CA LEU A 362 4.44 4.45 -23.71
C LEU A 362 4.86 5.88 -24.08
N ALA A 363 3.90 6.66 -24.56
CA ALA A 363 4.01 8.10 -24.78
C ALA A 363 2.98 8.81 -23.89
N LEU A 364 3.29 10.02 -23.40
CA LEU A 364 2.31 10.84 -22.70
C LEU A 364 1.31 11.41 -23.69
N VAL A 365 0.04 11.51 -23.29
CA VAL A 365 -1.02 12.08 -24.13
C VAL A 365 -0.71 13.53 -24.50
N THR A 366 -0.01 14.27 -23.64
CA THR A 366 0.46 15.65 -23.91
C THR A 366 1.49 15.73 -25.03
N ASP A 367 2.28 14.67 -25.22
CA ASP A 367 3.37 14.63 -26.19
C ASP A 367 2.89 14.15 -27.56
N VAL A 368 1.76 13.43 -27.57
CA VAL A 368 1.07 13.02 -28.78
C VAL A 368 0.06 14.11 -29.09
N GLY A 369 0.35 14.99 -30.05
CA GLY A 369 -0.55 16.06 -30.50
C GLY A 369 -1.89 15.53 -31.04
N TYR A 370 -2.74 15.04 -30.15
CA TYR A 370 -4.12 14.67 -30.42
C TYR A 370 -4.87 15.97 -30.68
N SER A 371 -4.86 16.40 -31.94
CA SER A 371 -5.93 17.25 -32.43
C SER A 371 -7.23 16.45 -32.25
N VAL A 372 -8.16 17.00 -31.48
CA VAL A 372 -9.53 16.45 -31.31
C VAL A 372 -10.22 16.32 -32.68
N THR A 373 -9.70 16.98 -33.71
CA THR A 373 -10.02 16.75 -35.13
C THR A 373 -8.94 15.90 -35.80
N SER A 374 -8.90 14.60 -35.49
CA SER A 374 -8.14 13.66 -36.33
C SER A 374 -8.93 13.40 -37.62
N GLU A 375 -8.47 13.97 -38.73
CA GLU A 375 -8.97 13.72 -40.09
C GLU A 375 -9.03 12.23 -40.47
N ALA A 376 -8.34 11.35 -39.73
CA ALA A 376 -8.39 9.91 -39.94
C ALA A 376 -9.76 9.30 -39.59
N ILE A 377 -10.46 9.84 -38.59
CA ILE A 377 -11.81 9.37 -38.22
C ILE A 377 -12.83 9.82 -39.27
N SER A 378 -12.71 11.05 -39.79
CA SER A 378 -13.58 11.56 -40.86
C SER A 378 -13.43 10.78 -42.18
N ARG A 379 -12.25 10.20 -42.46
CA ARG A 379 -12.04 9.36 -43.65
C ARG A 379 -12.58 7.93 -43.51
N MET A 380 -12.71 7.41 -42.29
CA MET A 380 -13.21 6.04 -42.06
C MET A 380 -14.74 5.91 -42.09
N PHE A 381 -15.49 6.99 -41.85
CA PHE A 381 -16.96 6.97 -41.75
C PHE A 381 -17.71 7.61 -42.92
N ASN A 382 -17.12 7.64 -44.13
CA ASN A 382 -17.82 8.06 -45.34
C ASN A 382 -18.84 7.00 -45.83
N ILE A 383 -19.87 6.76 -45.02
CA ILE A 383 -21.11 6.16 -45.47
C ILE A 383 -21.88 7.27 -46.17
N ARG A 384 -21.99 7.18 -47.50
CA ARG A 384 -22.87 8.00 -48.32
C ARG A 384 -24.30 7.90 -47.78
N THR A 385 -24.75 8.92 -47.06
CA THR A 385 -26.18 9.11 -46.77
C THR A 385 -26.75 10.14 -47.73
N LYS A 386 -27.72 9.69 -48.53
CA LYS A 386 -28.54 10.54 -49.39
C LYS A 386 -29.32 11.53 -48.52
N LYS A 387 -29.29 12.79 -48.96
CA LYS A 387 -30.05 13.93 -48.48
C LYS A 387 -31.55 13.62 -48.45
N LYS A 388 -32.23 13.91 -47.34
CA LYS A 388 -33.59 14.45 -47.37
C LYS A 388 -33.79 15.39 -46.18
N GLU A 389 -34.11 16.62 -46.52
CA GLU A 389 -34.57 17.70 -45.64
C GLU A 389 -35.91 17.33 -45.03
N GLU A 390 -36.13 17.68 -43.75
CA GLU A 390 -37.31 18.42 -43.30
C GLU A 390 -37.14 18.91 -41.86
N THR A 391 -37.85 19.99 -41.60
CA THR A 391 -37.59 21.06 -40.63
C THR A 391 -38.37 20.88 -39.32
N ASP A 392 -37.83 21.52 -38.29
CA ASP A 392 -38.51 22.18 -37.17
C ASP A 392 -39.08 21.40 -35.96
N GLN A 393 -38.50 21.81 -34.81
CA GLN A 393 -39.09 22.12 -33.51
C GLN A 393 -39.73 20.99 -32.70
N VAL A 394 -39.18 20.73 -31.49
CA VAL A 394 -39.90 20.83 -30.20
C VAL A 394 -38.88 20.87 -29.04
N THR A 395 -39.20 21.75 -28.10
CA THR A 395 -38.59 22.10 -26.80
C THR A 395 -38.60 20.99 -25.73
N ASP A 396 -37.66 21.12 -24.79
CA ASP A 396 -37.62 20.63 -23.39
C ASP A 396 -38.69 19.66 -22.88
N ALA A 397 -38.23 18.52 -22.33
CA ALA A 397 -38.51 18.05 -20.96
C ALA A 397 -38.10 16.57 -20.78
N LEU A 398 -37.08 16.28 -19.95
CA LEU A 398 -36.89 15.00 -19.24
C LEU A 398 -35.99 15.28 -18.01
N SER A 399 -36.53 15.64 -16.84
CA SER A 399 -36.97 14.76 -15.73
C SER A 399 -35.89 13.79 -15.23
N GLU A 400 -35.31 14.15 -14.08
CA GLU A 400 -34.48 13.30 -13.22
C GLU A 400 -35.32 12.19 -12.57
N GLU A 401 -34.89 10.94 -12.70
CA GLU A 401 -35.29 9.87 -11.77
C GLU A 401 -34.05 9.43 -10.98
N GLN A 402 -34.00 9.90 -9.73
CA GLN A 402 -33.06 9.43 -8.72
C GLN A 402 -33.56 8.10 -8.14
N GLN A 403 -32.83 7.00 -8.38
CA GLN A 403 -33.04 5.75 -7.64
C GLN A 403 -32.42 5.86 -6.24
N GLN A 404 -33.29 5.90 -5.23
CA GLN A 404 -32.95 5.77 -3.81
C GLN A 404 -32.38 4.38 -3.50
N LEU A 405 -31.21 4.34 -2.87
CA LEU A 405 -30.66 3.16 -2.20
C LEU A 405 -31.19 3.06 -0.76
N PRO A 406 -31.45 1.85 -0.24
CA PRO A 406 -32.16 1.64 1.02
C PRO A 406 -31.35 2.09 2.25
N LEU A 407 -32.03 2.78 3.18
CA LEU A 407 -31.48 3.16 4.48
C LEU A 407 -31.15 1.93 5.32
N ALA A 408 -29.89 1.88 5.77
CA ALA A 408 -29.41 0.93 6.76
C ALA A 408 -29.93 1.25 8.17
N HIS A 409 -30.09 0.18 8.94
CA HIS A 409 -30.68 0.03 10.26
C HIS A 409 -30.43 1.15 11.29
N SER A 410 -31.51 1.46 12.01
CA SER A 410 -31.54 2.25 13.25
C SER A 410 -30.76 1.55 14.37
N ILE A 411 -29.69 2.20 14.84
CA ILE A 411 -29.13 1.98 16.17
C ILE A 411 -29.59 3.20 16.97
N LEU A 412 -30.39 2.99 18.00
CA LEU A 412 -30.82 4.06 18.90
C LEU A 412 -29.58 4.79 19.43
N PRO A 413 -29.51 6.12 19.31
CA PRO A 413 -28.31 6.85 19.65
C PRO A 413 -28.17 6.96 21.19
N PRO A 414 -26.97 7.27 21.71
CA PRO A 414 -26.74 7.51 23.14
C PRO A 414 -27.78 8.48 23.74
N SER A 415 -28.05 8.38 25.05
CA SER A 415 -29.10 9.13 25.79
C SER A 415 -29.07 10.66 25.66
N PHE A 416 -28.04 11.21 25.01
CA PHE A 416 -27.79 12.61 24.79
C PHE A 416 -28.82 13.32 23.90
N PHE A 417 -29.41 12.61 22.94
CA PHE A 417 -30.22 13.21 21.87
C PHE A 417 -31.67 13.53 22.26
N GLY A 418 -32.03 13.30 23.53
CA GLY A 418 -33.27 13.80 24.14
C GLY A 418 -33.11 15.14 24.86
N GLU A 419 -31.88 15.66 24.99
CA GLU A 419 -31.61 16.90 25.71
C GLU A 419 -31.30 18.07 24.77
N SER A 420 -32.10 19.14 24.83
CA SER A 420 -31.91 20.35 24.02
C SER A 420 -30.97 21.39 24.66
N ASN A 421 -30.35 21.07 25.81
CA ASN A 421 -29.55 22.01 26.60
C ASN A 421 -28.04 21.93 26.25
N LYS A 422 -27.60 22.78 25.33
CA LYS A 422 -26.20 22.88 24.86
C LYS A 422 -25.15 23.04 25.97
N THR A 423 -25.50 23.70 27.07
CA THR A 423 -24.59 23.92 28.20
C THR A 423 -24.35 22.61 28.97
N LYS A 424 -25.42 21.84 29.20
CA LYS A 424 -25.34 20.55 29.88
C LYS A 424 -24.58 19.52 29.04
N ILE A 425 -24.88 19.50 27.75
CA ILE A 425 -24.17 18.75 26.70
C ILE A 425 -22.66 18.99 26.76
N SER A 426 -22.27 20.26 26.73
CA SER A 426 -20.86 20.64 26.74
C SER A 426 -20.19 20.23 28.06
N GLN A 427 -20.87 20.39 29.20
CA GLN A 427 -20.34 19.96 30.50
C GLN A 427 -20.14 18.44 30.59
N GLU A 428 -21.03 17.66 29.99
CA GLU A 428 -20.94 16.20 29.98
C GLU A 428 -19.82 15.70 29.08
N LEU A 429 -19.64 16.28 27.89
CA LEU A 429 -18.47 16.02 27.04
C LEU A 429 -17.16 16.35 27.77
N LEU A 430 -17.14 17.42 28.56
CA LEU A 430 -15.96 17.78 29.36
C LEU A 430 -15.65 16.79 30.49
N LYS A 431 -16.65 16.05 31.03
CA LYS A 431 -16.38 14.99 32.01
C LYS A 431 -15.57 13.84 31.40
N TYR A 432 -15.82 13.52 30.13
CA TYR A 432 -15.03 12.50 29.42
C TYR A 432 -13.57 12.93 29.25
N LEU A 433 -13.32 14.22 28.97
CA LEU A 433 -11.96 14.76 28.83
C LEU A 433 -11.14 14.74 30.13
N CYS A 434 -11.80 14.70 31.30
CA CYS A 434 -11.11 14.63 32.60
C CYS A 434 -10.62 13.21 32.96
N ASN A 435 -10.99 12.18 32.20
CA ASN A 435 -10.54 10.80 32.35
C ASN A 435 -9.53 10.43 31.26
N GLU A 436 -8.88 9.27 31.32
CA GLU A 436 -8.07 8.77 30.20
C GLU A 436 -8.96 8.44 28.97
N PRO A 437 -8.48 8.64 27.73
CA PRO A 437 -9.22 8.35 26.52
C PRO A 437 -9.35 6.83 26.30
N GLN A 438 -10.42 6.25 26.83
CA GLN A 438 -10.82 4.87 26.57
C GLN A 438 -11.66 4.79 25.28
N GLU A 439 -11.69 3.62 24.63
CA GLU A 439 -12.39 3.40 23.36
C GLU A 439 -13.86 3.85 23.41
N ASP A 440 -14.57 3.50 24.48
CA ASP A 440 -15.95 3.91 24.72
C ASP A 440 -16.12 5.43 24.81
N ALA A 441 -15.21 6.11 25.51
CA ALA A 441 -15.27 7.56 25.69
C ALA A 441 -15.02 8.30 24.37
N VAL A 442 -14.05 7.82 23.57
CA VAL A 442 -13.77 8.38 22.23
C VAL A 442 -14.94 8.10 21.28
N GLY A 443 -15.55 6.91 21.37
CA GLY A 443 -16.75 6.55 20.62
C GLY A 443 -17.91 7.48 20.89
N VAL A 444 -18.23 7.73 22.17
CA VAL A 444 -19.33 8.64 22.57
C VAL A 444 -19.16 10.06 22.04
N ILE A 445 -17.94 10.63 22.14
CA ILE A 445 -17.68 11.98 21.62
C ILE A 445 -17.75 11.99 20.09
N THR A 446 -17.25 10.93 19.44
CA THR A 446 -17.28 10.79 17.98
C THR A 446 -18.72 10.75 17.47
N ASP A 447 -19.54 9.86 18.00
CA ASP A 447 -20.96 9.72 17.64
C ASP A 447 -21.72 11.03 17.83
N PHE A 448 -21.44 11.76 18.92
CA PHE A 448 -22.04 13.05 19.17
C PHE A 448 -21.72 14.09 18.10
N LEU A 449 -20.43 14.28 17.78
CA LEU A 449 -20.03 15.28 16.78
C LEU A 449 -20.52 14.89 15.37
N TYR A 450 -20.52 13.60 15.07
CA TYR A 450 -21.04 13.07 13.80
C TYR A 450 -22.55 13.26 13.67
N TYR A 451 -23.29 13.11 14.77
CA TYR A 451 -24.72 13.42 14.78
C TYR A 451 -24.97 14.90 14.48
N LEU A 452 -24.25 15.81 15.14
CA LEU A 452 -24.41 17.26 14.89
C LEU A 452 -24.11 17.62 13.43
N LEU A 453 -23.13 16.94 12.83
CA LEU A 453 -22.82 17.08 11.42
C LEU A 453 -23.95 16.55 10.53
N ARG A 454 -24.48 15.36 10.82
CA ARG A 454 -25.58 14.73 10.07
C ARG A 454 -26.86 15.56 10.09
N ASP A 455 -27.21 16.10 11.26
CA ASP A 455 -28.43 16.89 11.47
C ASP A 455 -28.28 18.36 10.98
N GLY A 456 -27.19 18.68 10.27
CA GLY A 456 -26.98 20.01 9.69
C GLY A 456 -26.75 21.13 10.72
N CYS A 457 -26.46 20.77 11.98
CA CYS A 457 -26.29 21.70 13.09
C CYS A 457 -24.88 22.32 13.14
N LEU A 458 -24.40 22.82 11.99
CA LEU A 458 -23.00 23.20 11.77
C LEU A 458 -22.48 24.25 12.78
N LYS A 459 -23.29 25.26 13.12
CA LYS A 459 -22.91 26.28 14.12
C LYS A 459 -22.67 25.67 15.50
N THR A 460 -23.49 24.70 15.90
CA THR A 460 -23.36 24.00 17.18
C THR A 460 -22.13 23.08 17.16
N LEU A 461 -21.92 22.36 16.05
CA LEU A 461 -20.73 21.52 15.85
C LEU A 461 -19.44 22.31 16.01
N ILE A 462 -19.30 23.43 15.29
CA ILE A 462 -18.11 24.29 15.35
C ILE A 462 -17.91 24.82 16.79
N SER A 463 -18.98 25.32 17.42
CA SER A 463 -18.91 25.85 18.79
C SER A 463 -18.50 24.77 19.81
N THR A 464 -18.99 23.54 19.67
CA THR A 464 -18.60 22.42 20.53
C THR A 464 -17.15 22.03 20.30
N CYS A 465 -16.69 21.89 19.05
CA CYS A 465 -15.29 21.56 18.74
C CYS A 465 -14.33 22.62 19.29
N LEU A 466 -14.67 23.91 19.17
CA LEU A 466 -13.88 25.00 19.76
C LEU A 466 -13.82 24.94 21.29
N THR A 467 -14.93 24.58 21.93
CA THR A 467 -15.00 24.45 23.39
C THR A 467 -14.14 23.29 23.88
N LEU A 468 -14.22 22.13 23.22
CA LEU A 468 -13.39 20.96 23.50
C LEU A 468 -11.90 21.29 23.28
N HIS A 469 -11.58 21.94 22.16
CA HIS A 469 -10.23 22.39 21.87
C HIS A 469 -9.70 23.32 22.97
N ARG A 470 -10.38 24.43 23.29
CA ARG A 470 -9.92 25.37 24.33
C ARG A 470 -9.68 24.71 25.68
N LYS A 471 -10.53 23.76 26.08
CA LYS A 471 -10.40 23.06 27.37
C LYS A 471 -9.22 22.11 27.45
N LEU A 472 -8.84 21.48 26.34
CA LEU A 472 -7.62 20.68 26.25
C LEU A 472 -6.34 21.52 26.45
N TYR A 473 -6.36 22.79 26.03
CA TYR A 473 -5.20 23.68 26.17
C TYR A 473 -5.19 24.47 27.48
N SER A 474 -6.31 24.52 28.22
CA SER A 474 -6.43 25.29 29.47
C SER A 474 -6.30 24.45 30.75
N SER A 475 -6.15 23.12 30.67
CA SER A 475 -6.23 22.23 31.84
C SER A 475 -5.14 21.15 31.86
N LYS A 476 -4.91 20.51 33.03
CA LYS A 476 -4.07 19.31 33.19
C LYS A 476 -4.78 18.06 32.63
N THR A 477 -5.32 18.15 31.42
CA THR A 477 -5.95 17.02 30.73
C THR A 477 -4.89 16.04 30.22
N ASP A 478 -5.26 14.76 30.16
CA ASP A 478 -4.39 13.72 29.63
C ASP A 478 -3.99 14.01 28.16
N HIS A 479 -2.71 13.86 27.85
CA HIS A 479 -2.17 14.16 26.52
C HIS A 479 -2.75 13.27 25.41
N GLY A 480 -3.32 12.11 25.74
CA GLY A 480 -4.00 11.23 24.80
C GLY A 480 -5.27 11.86 24.21
N TRP A 481 -5.97 12.74 24.93
CA TRP A 481 -7.15 13.42 24.40
C TRP A 481 -6.81 14.48 23.34
N LEU A 482 -5.65 15.13 23.44
CA LEU A 482 -5.17 16.03 22.39
C LEU A 482 -5.01 15.28 21.07
N PHE A 483 -4.52 14.03 21.13
CA PHE A 483 -4.39 13.16 19.98
C PHE A 483 -5.76 12.72 19.47
N ALA A 484 -6.61 12.12 20.32
CA ALA A 484 -7.92 11.61 19.93
C ALA A 484 -8.82 12.68 19.30
N LEU A 485 -8.91 13.87 19.90
CA LEU A 485 -9.71 14.97 19.36
C LEU A 485 -9.11 15.59 18.10
N SER A 486 -7.78 15.56 17.94
CA SER A 486 -7.14 15.99 16.70
C SER A 486 -7.53 15.10 15.51
N PHE A 487 -7.53 13.77 15.69
CA PHE A 487 -7.99 12.84 14.65
C PHE A 487 -9.48 13.01 14.35
N LEU A 488 -10.28 13.21 15.39
CA LEU A 488 -11.71 13.42 15.25
C LEU A 488 -12.04 14.69 14.46
N PHE A 489 -11.34 15.80 14.74
CA PHE A 489 -11.52 17.05 13.99
C PHE A 489 -11.11 16.91 12.53
N ASP A 490 -10.00 16.22 12.22
CA ASP A 490 -9.59 15.95 10.84
C ASP A 490 -10.66 15.12 10.10
N SER A 491 -11.21 14.11 10.77
CA SER A 491 -12.27 13.25 10.24
C SER A 491 -13.58 14.01 9.97
N ILE A 492 -13.95 14.93 10.86
CA ILE A 492 -15.12 15.79 10.67
C ILE A 492 -14.89 16.76 9.50
N ASP A 493 -13.69 17.31 9.36
CA ASP A 493 -13.37 18.22 8.26
C ASP A 493 -13.40 17.54 6.89
N ASP A 494 -12.95 16.30 6.79
CA ASP A 494 -13.08 15.52 5.55
C ASP A 494 -14.55 15.35 5.14
N ARG A 495 -15.44 15.12 6.10
CA ARG A 495 -16.88 15.04 5.82
C ARG A 495 -17.49 16.40 5.53
N CYS A 496 -17.06 17.46 6.20
CA CYS A 496 -17.45 18.83 5.87
C CYS A 496 -17.05 19.21 4.45
N ARG A 497 -15.90 18.77 3.93
CA ARG A 497 -15.51 18.98 2.52
C ARG A 497 -16.51 18.34 1.56
N VAL A 498 -16.98 17.13 1.88
CA VAL A 498 -17.98 16.43 1.06
C VAL A 498 -19.35 17.12 1.12
N MET A 499 -19.78 17.56 2.31
CA MET A 499 -21.13 18.11 2.53
C MET A 499 -21.24 19.61 2.19
N TYR A 500 -20.20 20.38 2.46
CA TYR A 500 -20.19 21.85 2.41
C TYR A 500 -19.10 22.43 1.51
N GLY A 501 -18.31 21.60 0.82
CA GLY A 501 -17.28 22.03 -0.12
C GLY A 501 -15.99 22.57 0.51
N ALA A 502 -15.89 22.63 1.84
CA ALA A 502 -14.71 23.12 2.57
C ALA A 502 -14.62 22.55 4.00
N PRO A 503 -13.43 22.52 4.63
CA PRO A 503 -13.29 22.20 6.06
C PRO A 503 -13.87 23.34 6.92
N MET A 504 -14.50 22.98 8.04
CA MET A 504 -15.25 23.91 8.88
C MET A 504 -14.70 24.02 10.32
N ILE A 505 -13.96 23.00 10.77
CA ILE A 505 -13.49 22.88 12.16
C ILE A 505 -12.09 23.44 12.32
N ARG A 506 -11.11 22.96 11.54
CA ARG A 506 -9.71 23.45 11.62
C ARG A 506 -9.59 24.95 11.34
N PRO A 507 -10.22 25.51 10.29
CA PRO A 507 -10.15 26.95 10.05
C PRO A 507 -10.76 27.76 11.19
N ALA A 508 -11.83 27.27 11.82
CA ALA A 508 -12.49 27.95 12.93
C ALA A 508 -11.64 27.95 14.21
N ILE A 509 -10.87 26.86 14.44
CA ILE A 509 -9.90 26.75 15.53
C ILE A 509 -8.74 27.71 15.30
N GLU A 510 -8.17 27.73 14.10
CA GLU A 510 -7.04 28.59 13.72
C GLU A 510 -7.42 30.07 13.77
N SER A 511 -8.60 30.45 13.28
CA SER A 511 -9.09 31.83 13.32
C SER A 511 -9.41 32.34 14.74
N ASN A 512 -9.49 31.47 15.74
CA ASN A 512 -9.74 31.81 17.14
C ASN A 512 -8.46 31.80 18.01
N GLN A 513 -7.29 31.52 17.44
CA GLN A 513 -6.00 31.59 18.15
C GLN A 513 -5.40 33.02 18.16
N GLU A 514 -5.97 33.96 17.41
CA GLU A 514 -5.52 35.37 17.32
C GLU A 514 -6.31 36.36 18.22
N LEU A 515 -7.16 35.87 19.14
CA LEU A 515 -7.93 36.69 20.09
C LEU A 515 -7.55 36.45 21.55
#